data_AF-A0A328XUA2-F1
#
_entry.id   AF-A0A328XUA2-F1
#
_cell.length_a   1.000
_cell.length_b   1.000
_cell.length_c   1.000
_cell.angle_alpha   90.00
_cell.angle_beta   90.00
_cell.angle_gamma   90.00
#
_symmetry.space_group_name_H-M   'P 1'
#
loop_
_entity.id
_entity.type
_entity.pdbx_description
1 polymer ?
#
loop_
_entity_poly.entity_id
_entity_poly.type
_entity_poly.pdbx_seq_one_letter_code
_entity_poly.pdbx_strand_id
1 'polypeptide(L)'
;MPGEHFSSVVQAGQAFVSKAAAHRQEEGWDLTYVQFKYEGAKVEVGSADGPRILEAGNQTWIPLDIDFSRDETVQLLGMALPLMLKEALVRYTSALARSVGIQDVRSILEST
;
A
#
# COMPACT_ATOMS: atom_id res chain seq x y z
N MET A 1 0.76 -5.66 -3.94
CA MET A 1 0.19 -6.64 -4.89
C MET A 1 0.83 -8.01 -4.68
N PRO A 2 0.22 -9.13 -5.12
CA PRO A 2 0.87 -10.43 -5.08
C PRO A 2 2.23 -10.38 -5.79
N GLY A 3 3.26 -10.94 -5.15
CA GLY A 3 4.65 -10.82 -5.63
C GLY A 3 4.89 -11.39 -7.02
N GLU A 4 4.18 -12.47 -7.35
CA GLU A 4 4.22 -13.12 -8.67
C GLU A 4 3.84 -12.18 -9.83
N HIS A 5 3.12 -11.09 -9.57
CA HIS A 5 2.72 -10.11 -10.57
C HIS A 5 3.60 -8.84 -10.57
N PHE A 6 4.49 -8.70 -9.60
CA PHE A 6 5.24 -7.45 -9.41
C PHE A 6 6.12 -7.10 -10.61
N SER A 7 6.86 -8.08 -11.15
CA SER A 7 7.73 -7.86 -12.32
C SER A 7 6.95 -7.42 -13.56
N SER A 8 5.79 -8.04 -13.82
CA SER A 8 4.92 -7.69 -14.95
C SER A 8 4.42 -6.24 -14.87
N VAL A 9 4.12 -5.75 -13.67
CA VAL A 9 3.68 -4.36 -13.48
C VAL A 9 4.82 -3.36 -13.59
N VAL A 10 6.00 -3.70 -13.08
CA VAL A 10 7.21 -2.90 -13.32
C VAL A 10 7.46 -2.75 -14.82
N GLN A 11 7.36 -3.85 -15.57
CA GLN A 11 7.54 -3.83 -17.03
C GLN A 11 6.45 -3.00 -17.74
N ALA A 12 5.18 -3.16 -17.35
CA ALA A 12 4.07 -2.41 -17.96
C ALA A 12 4.20 -0.89 -17.74
N GLY A 13 4.70 -0.48 -16.58
CA GLY A 13 4.90 0.93 -16.23
C GLY A 13 6.29 1.48 -16.55
N GLN A 14 7.15 0.75 -17.26
CA GLN A 14 8.58 1.06 -17.41
C GLN A 14 8.86 2.48 -17.89
N ALA A 15 8.06 3.00 -18.82
CA ALA A 15 8.19 4.36 -19.37
C ALA A 15 7.93 5.48 -18.34
N PHE A 16 7.28 5.14 -17.22
CA PHE A 16 6.85 6.09 -16.19
C PHE A 16 7.63 5.93 -14.88
N VAL A 17 8.65 5.07 -14.83
CA VAL A 17 9.43 4.84 -13.61
C VAL A 17 10.13 6.12 -13.17
N SER A 18 9.86 6.53 -11.93
CA SER A 18 10.50 7.67 -11.26
C SER A 18 11.37 7.23 -10.08
N LYS A 19 11.10 6.07 -9.48
CA LYS A 19 11.99 5.36 -8.56
C LYS A 19 12.00 3.89 -8.97
N ALA A 20 13.17 3.38 -9.35
CA ALA A 20 13.30 2.00 -9.84
C ALA A 20 12.81 0.97 -8.81
N ALA A 21 12.34 -0.18 -9.28
CA ALA A 21 11.97 -1.28 -8.39
C ALA A 21 13.18 -1.72 -7.55
N ALA A 22 13.08 -1.61 -6.22
CA ALA A 22 14.10 -2.10 -5.31
C ALA A 22 13.51 -2.32 -3.92
N HIS A 23 14.16 -3.19 -3.15
CA HIS A 23 13.92 -3.33 -1.73
C HIS A 23 14.43 -2.11 -0.98
N ARG A 24 13.60 -1.55 -0.08
CA ARG A 24 13.90 -0.36 0.70
C ARG A 24 13.29 -0.44 2.09
N GLN A 25 14.05 0.04 3.05
CA GLN A 25 13.60 0.28 4.41
C GLN A 25 13.63 1.79 4.69
N GLU A 26 12.47 2.46 4.62
CA GLU A 26 12.35 3.92 4.76
C GLU A 26 10.96 4.33 5.25
N GLU A 27 10.87 5.45 5.97
CA GLU A 27 9.62 6.10 6.43
C GLU A 27 8.63 5.22 7.22
N GLY A 28 9.07 4.09 7.77
CA GLY A 28 8.22 3.14 8.50
C GLY A 28 7.82 1.90 7.70
N TRP A 29 8.40 1.73 6.52
CA TRP A 29 8.20 0.59 5.63
C TRP A 29 9.50 -0.14 5.32
N ASP A 30 9.42 -1.46 5.17
CA ASP A 30 10.48 -2.35 4.73
C ASP A 30 9.89 -3.29 3.67
N LEU A 31 10.02 -2.92 2.38
CA LEU A 31 9.44 -3.65 1.27
C LEU A 31 10.16 -3.40 -0.06
N THR A 32 9.89 -4.29 -1.01
CA THR A 32 10.20 -4.06 -2.43
C THR A 32 9.09 -3.27 -3.09
N TYR A 33 9.42 -2.12 -3.68
CA TYR A 33 8.44 -1.31 -4.41
C TYR A 33 9.06 -0.54 -5.57
N VAL A 34 8.21 -0.15 -6.52
CA VAL A 34 8.50 0.75 -7.65
C VAL A 34 7.63 1.99 -7.53
N GLN A 35 8.15 3.14 -7.99
CA GLN A 35 7.39 4.37 -8.08
C GLN A 35 7.28 4.80 -9.55
N PHE A 36 6.07 5.09 -9.99
CA PHE A 36 5.76 5.67 -11.28
C PHE A 36 5.33 7.14 -11.12
N LYS A 37 5.55 7.93 -12.18
CA LYS A 37 4.99 9.27 -12.34
C LYS A 37 4.27 9.34 -13.68
N TYR A 38 2.94 9.36 -13.63
CA TYR A 38 2.08 9.42 -14.81
C TYR A 38 1.23 10.69 -14.74
N GLU A 39 1.30 11.54 -15.76
CA GLU A 39 0.54 12.82 -15.83
C GLU A 39 0.61 13.67 -14.56
N GLY A 40 1.78 13.68 -13.89
CA GLY A 40 2.00 14.42 -12.65
C GLY A 40 1.56 13.69 -11.37
N ALA A 41 0.78 12.61 -11.47
CA ALA A 41 0.42 11.76 -10.34
C ALA A 41 1.54 10.79 -9.99
N LYS A 42 1.85 10.68 -8.70
CA LYS A 42 2.76 9.67 -8.15
C LYS A 42 1.97 8.40 -7.84
N VAL A 43 2.41 7.26 -8.36
CA VAL A 43 1.84 5.94 -8.08
C VAL A 43 2.92 5.04 -7.54
N GLU A 44 2.68 4.41 -6.39
CA GLU A 44 3.59 3.45 -5.77
C GLU A 44 2.96 2.08 -5.79
N VAL A 45 3.74 1.09 -6.22
CA VAL A 45 3.31 -0.31 -6.25
C VAL A 45 4.33 -1.12 -5.46
N GLY A 46 3.88 -1.73 -4.37
CA GLY A 46 4.67 -2.60 -3.52
C GLY A 46 4.40 -4.09 -3.79
N SER A 47 5.45 -4.90 -3.73
CA SER A 47 5.32 -6.36 -3.64
C SER A 47 4.87 -6.77 -2.24
N ALA A 48 4.00 -7.77 -2.17
CA ALA A 48 3.60 -8.43 -0.93
C ALA A 48 4.55 -9.57 -0.52
N ASP A 49 5.73 -9.67 -1.15
CA ASP A 49 6.76 -10.63 -0.75
C ASP A 49 7.49 -10.17 0.52
N GLY A 50 6.96 -10.58 1.68
CA GLY A 50 7.54 -10.31 2.99
C GLY A 50 7.69 -8.84 3.39
N PRO A 51 6.73 -7.94 3.07
CA PRO A 51 6.80 -6.55 3.52
C PRO A 51 6.66 -6.49 5.05
N ARG A 52 7.29 -5.49 5.66
CA ARG A 52 7.14 -5.16 7.06
C ARG A 52 6.84 -3.68 7.25
N ILE A 53 6.21 -3.37 8.36
CA ILE A 53 5.99 -2.00 8.81
C ILE A 53 6.59 -1.81 10.21
N LEU A 54 7.02 -0.59 10.48
CA LEU A 54 7.46 -0.20 11.81
C LEU A 54 6.23 0.15 12.64
N GLU A 55 5.89 -0.70 13.60
CA GLU A 55 4.80 -0.44 14.54
C GLU A 55 5.21 0.68 15.51
N ALA A 56 4.43 1.76 15.54
CA ALA A 56 4.78 2.96 16.29
C ALA A 56 4.82 2.72 17.81
N GLY A 57 3.97 1.83 18.34
CA GLY A 57 3.79 1.61 19.78
C GLY A 57 5.01 1.03 20.48
N ASN A 58 5.75 0.13 19.83
CA ASN A 58 6.92 -0.54 20.39
C ASN A 58 8.20 -0.35 19.56
N GLN A 59 8.13 0.37 18.43
CA GLN A 59 9.24 0.57 17.49
C GLN A 59 9.80 -0.74 16.94
N THR A 60 8.93 -1.72 16.67
CA THR A 60 9.32 -3.02 16.11
C THR A 60 8.83 -3.19 14.68
N TRP A 61 9.62 -3.90 13.88
CA TRP A 61 9.23 -4.29 12.53
C TRP A 61 8.33 -5.52 12.59
N ILE A 62 7.08 -5.35 12.20
CA ILE A 62 6.09 -6.43 12.14
C ILE A 62 5.74 -6.77 10.69
N PRO A 63 5.41 -8.03 10.36
CA PRO A 63 4.93 -8.41 9.04
C PRO A 63 3.71 -7.60 8.61
N LEU A 64 3.66 -7.20 7.34
CA LEU A 64 2.49 -6.62 6.70
C LEU A 64 1.78 -7.68 5.86
N ASP A 65 0.88 -8.42 6.48
CA ASP A 65 0.12 -9.47 5.80
C ASP A 65 -1.10 -8.86 5.09
N ILE A 66 -1.15 -9.00 3.76
CA ILE A 66 -2.26 -8.54 2.92
C ILE A 66 -3.03 -9.75 2.40
N ASP A 67 -4.29 -9.86 2.78
CA ASP A 67 -5.20 -10.88 2.26
C ASP A 67 -5.87 -10.40 0.97
N PHE A 68 -5.31 -10.80 -0.18
CA PHE A 68 -5.86 -10.45 -1.49
C PHE A 68 -7.15 -11.18 -1.85
N SER A 69 -7.61 -12.14 -1.04
CA SER A 69 -8.91 -12.81 -1.26
C SER A 69 -10.09 -12.04 -0.66
N ARG A 70 -9.79 -11.00 0.13
CA ARG A 70 -10.77 -10.17 0.84
C ARG A 70 -10.67 -8.73 0.36
N ASP A 71 -11.55 -8.37 -0.55
CA ASP A 71 -11.68 -7.02 -1.07
C ASP A 71 -13.14 -6.54 -1.09
N GLU A 72 -13.29 -5.22 -1.10
CA GLU A 72 -14.52 -4.55 -1.50
C GLU A 72 -14.33 -4.04 -2.92
N THR A 73 -15.21 -4.45 -3.83
CA THR A 73 -15.19 -3.94 -5.20
C THR A 73 -15.98 -2.63 -5.29
N VAL A 74 -15.34 -1.58 -5.81
CA VAL A 74 -15.98 -0.28 -6.08
C VAL A 74 -16.02 -0.02 -7.58
N GLN A 75 -17.12 0.57 -8.05
CA GLN A 75 -17.25 1.03 -9.44
C GLN A 75 -16.74 2.46 -9.56
N LEU A 76 -15.66 2.66 -10.31
CA LEU A 76 -15.07 3.98 -10.54
C LEU A 76 -14.78 4.16 -12.02
N LEU A 77 -15.39 5.20 -12.62
CA LEU A 77 -15.21 5.53 -14.06
C LEU A 77 -15.45 4.34 -15.00
N GLY A 78 -16.42 3.48 -14.66
CA GLY A 78 -16.75 2.28 -15.43
C GLY A 78 -15.84 1.08 -15.20
N MET A 79 -14.89 1.16 -14.26
CA MET A 79 -14.02 0.06 -13.85
C MET A 79 -14.43 -0.49 -12.49
N ALA A 80 -14.47 -1.82 -12.39
CA ALA A 80 -14.55 -2.52 -11.10
C ALA A 80 -13.14 -2.57 -10.48
N LEU A 81 -12.94 -1.85 -9.38
CA LEU A 81 -11.67 -1.76 -8.69
C LEU A 81 -11.74 -2.52 -7.35
N PRO A 82 -10.87 -3.52 -7.11
CA PRO A 82 -10.75 -4.17 -5.82
C PRO A 82 -10.05 -3.23 -4.84
N LEU A 83 -10.69 -2.98 -3.70
CA LEU A 83 -10.14 -2.19 -2.61
C LEU A 83 -9.93 -3.06 -1.38
N MET A 84 -8.86 -2.77 -0.64
CA MET A 84 -8.67 -3.35 0.68
C MET A 84 -9.86 -3.00 1.59
N LEU A 85 -10.32 -3.97 2.38
CA LEU A 85 -11.38 -3.76 3.37
C LEU A 85 -11.04 -2.61 4.32
N LYS A 86 -12.05 -1.85 4.74
CA LYS A 86 -11.88 -0.70 5.65
C LYS A 86 -11.21 -1.12 6.96
N GLU A 87 -11.56 -2.26 7.53
CA GLU A 87 -10.99 -2.73 8.79
C GLU A 87 -9.49 -3.06 8.64
N ALA A 88 -9.10 -3.64 7.49
CA ALA A 88 -7.71 -3.91 7.18
C ALA A 88 -6.92 -2.61 7.00
N LEU A 89 -7.50 -1.62 6.30
CA LEU A 89 -6.90 -0.30 6.13
C LEU A 89 -6.72 0.42 7.48
N VAL A 90 -7.74 0.38 8.35
CA VAL A 90 -7.69 0.96 9.70
C VAL A 90 -6.61 0.29 10.54
N ARG A 91 -6.54 -1.05 10.56
CA ARG A 91 -5.52 -1.80 11.30
C ARG A 91 -4.11 -1.39 10.85
N TYR A 92 -3.86 -1.44 9.55
CA TYR A 92 -2.57 -1.07 8.96
C TYR A 92 -2.17 0.37 9.28
N THR A 93 -3.08 1.32 9.07
CA THR A 93 -2.82 2.75 9.28
C THR A 93 -2.61 3.07 10.76
N SER A 94 -3.34 2.38 11.65
CA SER A 94 -3.19 2.51 13.10
C SER A 94 -1.84 2.00 13.59
N ALA A 95 -1.32 0.91 13.03
CA ALA A 95 0.00 0.37 13.41
C ALA A 95 1.14 1.35 13.09
N LEU A 96 1.06 2.04 11.94
CA LEU A 96 2.03 3.09 11.55
C LEU A 96 1.89 4.38 12.38
N ALA A 97 0.69 4.67 12.88
CA ALA A 97 0.36 5.82 13.75
C ALA A 97 0.93 7.19 13.33
N ARG A 98 1.10 7.42 12.02
CA ARG A 98 1.49 8.74 11.51
C ARG A 98 0.36 9.75 11.74
N SER A 99 0.70 11.02 11.96
CA SER A 99 -0.28 12.09 12.24
C SER A 99 -1.43 12.13 11.23
N VAL A 100 -1.11 12.09 9.93
CA VAL A 100 -2.10 12.05 8.85
C VAL A 100 -2.94 10.78 8.87
N GLY A 101 -2.33 9.62 9.13
CA GLY A 101 -3.03 8.34 9.18
C GLY A 101 -4.02 8.24 10.35
N ILE A 102 -3.70 8.86 11.49
CA ILE A 102 -4.62 8.93 12.64
C ILE A 102 -5.88 9.72 12.27
N GLN A 103 -5.73 10.80 11.51
CA GLN A 103 -6.88 11.57 11.04
C GLN A 103 -7.73 10.76 10.05
N ASP A 104 -7.09 10.07 9.09
CA ASP A 104 -7.78 9.22 8.13
C ASP A 104 -8.57 8.10 8.83
N VAL A 105 -7.97 7.43 9.82
CA VAL A 105 -8.62 6.39 10.62
C VAL A 105 -9.86 6.94 11.33
N ARG A 106 -9.79 8.13 11.93
CA ARG A 106 -10.94 8.75 12.58
C ARG A 106 -12.07 9.00 11.58
N SER A 107 -11.76 9.59 10.43
CA SER A 107 -12.76 9.87 9.40
C SER A 107 -13.42 8.60 8.85
N ILE A 108 -12.67 7.51 8.69
CA ILE A 108 -13.22 6.21 8.27
C ILE A 108 -14.20 5.68 9.33
N LEU A 109 -13.83 5.72 10.60
CA LEU A 109 -14.65 5.22 11.71
C LEU A 109 -15.92 6.07 11.93
N GLU A 110 -15.86 7.38 11.73
CA GLU A 110 -17.00 8.29 11.84
C GLU A 110 -17.98 8.20 10.66
N SER A 111 -17.53 7.66 9.52
CA SER A 111 -18.35 7.48 8.30
C SER A 111 -19.12 6.16 8.29
N THR A 112 -19.29 5.53 9.46
CA THR A 112 -19.95 4.21 9.63
C THR A 112 -21.37 4.35 10.14
#